data_AF-A0A9B0TWT5-F1
#
_entry.id   AF-A0A9B0TWT5-F1
#
_cell.length_a   1.000
_cell.length_b   1.000
_cell.length_c   1.000
_cell.angle_alpha   90.00
_cell.angle_beta   90.00
_cell.angle_gamma   90.00
#
_symmetry.space_group_name_H-M   'P 1'
#
loop_
_entity.id
_entity.type
_entity.pdbx_description
1 polymer ?
#
loop_
_entity_poly.entity_id
_entity_poly.type
_entity_poly.pdbx_seq_one_letter_code
_entity_poly.pdbx_strand_id
1 'polypeptide(L)'
;MGKSAYKQFNNEVLKAHNEYRQKHGVSSLKLCKKLNREAQKYSEALASTRILKHSSEASRNQCGENLAWASYNQPGKEVADRWYNEIKSYNFQQPGFTSGTGHFTAMVWKNTKKMGVGKASASDGSSFVVARYFPAGNRIRPEPGTNMDLFQILSIDD
;
A
#
# COMPACT_ATOMS: atom_id res chain seq x y z
N MET A 1 -9.59 -12.24 -15.44
CA MET A 1 -10.44 -12.17 -14.23
C MET A 1 -11.72 -11.40 -14.56
N GLY A 2 -12.88 -11.81 -14.03
CA GLY A 2 -14.13 -11.06 -14.21
C GLY A 2 -14.19 -9.79 -13.36
N LYS A 3 -15.00 -8.79 -13.76
CA LYS A 3 -15.18 -7.52 -13.04
C LYS A 3 -15.56 -7.71 -11.55
N SER A 4 -16.30 -8.78 -11.22
CA SER A 4 -16.69 -9.12 -9.85
C SER A 4 -15.50 -9.51 -8.96
N ALA A 5 -14.59 -10.35 -9.46
CA ALA A 5 -13.42 -10.80 -8.72
C ALA A 5 -12.44 -9.66 -8.41
N TYR A 6 -12.24 -8.72 -9.34
CA TYR A 6 -11.46 -7.51 -9.08
C TYR A 6 -12.09 -6.64 -7.99
N LYS A 7 -13.42 -6.47 -8.04
CA LYS A 7 -14.14 -5.69 -7.03
C LYS A 7 -14.01 -6.33 -5.63
N GLN A 8 -14.13 -7.65 -5.54
CA GLN A 8 -13.95 -8.39 -4.30
C GLN A 8 -12.53 -8.19 -3.75
N PHE A 9 -11.50 -8.45 -4.57
CA PHE A 9 -10.11 -8.28 -4.16
C PHE A 9 -9.82 -6.85 -3.65
N ASN A 10 -10.29 -5.84 -4.38
CA ASN A 10 -10.08 -4.44 -3.98
C ASN A 10 -10.75 -4.12 -2.64
N ASN A 11 -11.93 -4.67 -2.39
CA ASN A 11 -12.65 -4.49 -1.13
C ASN A 11 -11.98 -5.21 0.04
N GLU A 12 -11.46 -6.43 -0.17
CA GLU A 12 -10.71 -7.17 0.85
C GLU A 12 -9.46 -6.40 1.29
N VAL A 13 -8.69 -5.89 0.32
CA VAL A 13 -7.51 -5.07 0.60
C VAL A 13 -7.91 -3.80 1.35
N LEU A 14 -8.94 -3.08 0.89
CA LEU A 14 -9.42 -1.86 1.54
C LEU A 14 -9.88 -2.12 2.99
N LYS A 15 -10.65 -3.20 3.20
CA LYS A 15 -11.18 -3.57 4.51
C LYS A 15 -10.03 -3.79 5.50
N ALA A 16 -9.06 -4.62 5.13
CA ALA A 16 -7.89 -4.87 5.97
C ALA A 16 -7.07 -3.59 6.25
N HIS A 17 -6.86 -2.74 5.24
CA HIS A 17 -6.20 -1.44 5.45
C HIS A 17 -6.94 -0.59 6.49
N ASN A 18 -8.27 -0.53 6.41
CA ASN A 18 -9.08 0.29 7.31
C ASN A 18 -9.16 -0.29 8.73
N GLU A 19 -9.15 -1.62 8.88
CA GLU A 19 -9.02 -2.28 10.19
C GLU A 19 -7.70 -1.89 10.86
N TYR A 20 -6.58 -1.95 10.13
CA TYR A 20 -5.28 -1.54 10.68
C TYR A 20 -5.23 -0.04 10.96
N ARG A 21 -5.71 0.81 10.06
CA ARG A 21 -5.77 2.26 10.27
C ARG A 21 -6.58 2.65 11.50
N GLN A 22 -7.68 1.94 11.76
CA GLN A 22 -8.46 2.13 12.98
C GLN A 22 -7.64 1.82 14.24
N LYS A 23 -6.87 0.71 14.25
CA LYS A 23 -5.97 0.37 15.36
C LYS A 23 -4.93 1.45 15.65
N HIS A 24 -4.51 2.18 14.61
CA HIS A 24 -3.54 3.27 14.69
C HIS A 24 -4.18 4.66 14.88
N GLY A 25 -5.50 4.74 15.11
CA GLY A 25 -6.19 6.00 15.35
C GLY A 25 -6.26 6.95 14.15
N VAL A 26 -6.06 6.45 12.92
CA VAL A 26 -6.07 7.27 11.70
C VAL A 26 -7.32 7.01 10.84
N SER A 27 -7.78 8.05 10.12
CA SER A 27 -9.02 7.97 9.34
C SER A 27 -8.96 6.90 8.24
N SER A 28 -10.08 6.21 7.99
CA SER A 28 -10.21 5.23 6.92
C SER A 28 -9.94 5.79 5.52
N LEU A 29 -9.35 4.95 4.66
CA LEU A 29 -9.17 5.22 3.24
C LEU A 29 -10.45 4.94 2.46
N LYS A 30 -10.55 5.57 1.29
CA LYS A 30 -11.58 5.27 0.28
C LYS A 30 -10.94 4.76 -1.01
N LEU A 31 -11.54 3.73 -1.62
CA LEU A 31 -11.12 3.28 -2.94
C LEU A 31 -11.36 4.36 -4.00
N CYS A 32 -10.38 4.56 -4.87
CA CYS A 32 -10.44 5.47 -5.99
C CYS A 32 -10.38 4.69 -7.31
N LYS A 33 -11.41 4.82 -8.16
CA LYS A 33 -11.47 4.13 -9.45
C LYS A 33 -10.26 4.47 -10.35
N LYS A 34 -9.78 5.71 -10.33
CA LYS A 34 -8.58 6.12 -11.09
C LYS A 34 -7.34 5.37 -10.60
N LEU A 35 -7.10 5.37 -9.29
CA LEU A 35 -5.96 4.68 -8.69
C LEU A 35 -6.01 3.17 -8.91
N ASN A 36 -7.19 2.53 -8.85
CA ASN A 36 -7.36 1.11 -9.18
C ASN A 36 -6.90 0.81 -10.61
N ARG A 37 -7.28 1.65 -11.59
CA ARG A 37 -6.87 1.45 -12.99
C ARG A 37 -5.37 1.61 -13.17
N GLU A 38 -4.77 2.62 -12.53
CA GLU A 38 -3.32 2.86 -12.59
C GLU A 38 -2.54 1.72 -11.94
N ALA A 39 -2.98 1.26 -10.77
CA ALA A 39 -2.39 0.12 -10.07
C ALA A 39 -2.53 -1.18 -10.88
N GLN A 40 -3.71 -1.42 -11.47
CA GLN A 40 -3.97 -2.59 -12.31
C GLN A 40 -3.06 -2.60 -13.54
N LYS A 41 -2.98 -1.49 -14.28
CA LYS A 41 -2.08 -1.35 -15.42
C LYS A 41 -0.63 -1.63 -15.04
N TYR A 42 -0.18 -1.16 -13.88
CA TYR A 42 1.18 -1.42 -13.44
C TYR A 42 1.39 -2.88 -13.01
N SER A 43 0.42 -3.49 -12.32
CA SER A 43 0.49 -4.91 -11.96
C SER A 43 0.62 -5.81 -13.18
N GLU A 44 -0.07 -5.48 -14.28
CA GLU A 44 0.03 -6.19 -15.57
C GLU A 44 1.43 -6.05 -16.20
N ALA A 45 2.03 -4.85 -16.12
CA ALA A 45 3.40 -4.64 -16.58
C ALA A 45 4.42 -5.45 -15.76
N LEU A 46 4.24 -5.54 -14.43
CA LEU A 46 5.07 -6.37 -13.55
C LEU A 46 4.91 -7.86 -13.88
N ALA A 47 3.67 -8.33 -14.09
CA ALA A 47 3.40 -9.72 -14.46
C ALA A 47 3.96 -10.09 -15.84
N SER A 48 3.99 -9.14 -16.78
CA SER A 48 4.59 -9.32 -18.11
C SER A 48 6.13 -9.39 -18.03
N THR A 49 6.75 -8.46 -17.29
CA THR A 49 8.21 -8.36 -17.20
C THR A 49 8.86 -9.29 -16.16
N ARG A 50 8.07 -9.80 -15.21
CA ARG A 50 8.52 -10.59 -14.04
C ARG A 50 9.51 -9.87 -13.13
N ILE A 51 9.59 -8.55 -13.21
CA ILE A 51 10.50 -7.75 -12.41
C ILE A 51 9.70 -7.02 -11.35
N LEU A 52 9.83 -7.42 -10.08
CA LEU A 52 9.23 -6.69 -8.96
C LEU A 52 10.06 -5.43 -8.68
N LYS A 53 9.68 -4.34 -9.33
CA LYS A 53 10.28 -3.02 -9.10
C LYS A 53 9.21 -1.96 -8.99
N HIS A 54 9.56 -0.92 -8.24
CA HIS A 54 8.78 0.29 -8.12
C HIS A 54 8.65 1.03 -9.45
N SER A 55 7.47 1.62 -9.70
CA SER A 55 7.23 2.43 -10.91
C SER A 55 8.02 3.74 -10.84
N SER A 56 8.27 4.43 -11.97
CA SER A 56 8.97 5.73 -11.89
C SER A 56 8.10 6.77 -11.17
N GLU A 57 8.69 7.71 -10.43
CA GLU A 57 7.92 8.75 -9.73
C GLU A 57 7.02 9.55 -10.67
N ALA A 58 7.51 9.87 -11.87
CA ALA A 58 6.75 10.54 -12.92
C ALA A 58 5.46 9.76 -13.29
N SER A 59 5.53 8.43 -13.33
CA SER A 59 4.37 7.58 -13.65
C SER A 59 3.40 7.38 -12.47
N ARG A 60 3.79 7.77 -11.24
CA ARG A 60 2.95 7.63 -10.04
C ARG A 60 2.04 8.81 -9.77
N ASN A 61 2.16 9.91 -10.50
CA ASN A 61 1.33 11.12 -10.31
C ASN A 61 1.27 11.54 -8.82
N GLN A 62 2.42 11.61 -8.15
CA GLN A 62 2.53 11.94 -6.72
C GLN A 62 1.82 10.96 -5.76
N CYS A 63 1.52 9.73 -6.20
CA CYS A 63 1.01 8.67 -5.34
C CYS A 63 2.15 7.88 -4.67
N GLY A 64 1.91 7.43 -3.43
CA GLY A 64 2.71 6.39 -2.80
C GLY A 64 2.43 5.03 -3.46
N GLU A 65 3.32 4.05 -3.25
CA GLU A 65 3.20 2.72 -3.86
C GLU A 65 3.68 1.63 -2.91
N ASN A 66 2.87 0.58 -2.75
CA ASN A 66 3.31 -0.70 -2.19
C ASN A 66 3.23 -1.78 -3.26
N LEU A 67 4.17 -2.72 -3.21
CA LEU A 67 4.23 -3.85 -4.13
C LEU A 67 4.19 -5.16 -3.35
N ALA A 68 3.60 -6.19 -3.93
CA ALA A 68 3.70 -7.55 -3.42
C ALA A 68 3.83 -8.54 -4.57
N TRP A 69 4.56 -9.61 -4.31
CA TRP A 69 4.69 -10.76 -5.19
C TRP A 69 4.54 -12.06 -4.40
N ALA A 70 3.94 -13.06 -5.02
CA ALA A 70 3.99 -14.44 -4.55
C ALA A 70 3.92 -15.40 -5.73
N SER A 71 4.44 -16.61 -5.56
CA SER A 71 4.38 -17.70 -6.54
C SER A 71 2.96 -18.28 -6.76
N TYR A 72 1.96 -17.74 -6.07
CA TYR A 72 0.56 -18.14 -6.15
C TYR A 72 -0.37 -16.93 -6.25
N ASN A 73 -1.65 -17.19 -6.44
CA ASN A 73 -2.69 -16.16 -6.48
C ASN A 73 -3.04 -15.64 -5.07
N GLN A 74 -2.60 -14.42 -4.74
CA GLN A 74 -2.75 -13.86 -3.39
C GLN A 74 -4.19 -13.37 -3.10
N PRO A 75 -4.80 -13.75 -1.95
CA PRO A 75 -6.00 -13.11 -1.40
C PRO A 75 -5.73 -11.65 -1.01
N GLY A 76 -6.75 -10.78 -1.07
CA GLY A 76 -6.56 -9.35 -0.81
C GLY A 76 -6.16 -9.04 0.63
N LYS A 77 -6.78 -9.76 1.59
CA LYS A 77 -6.45 -9.63 3.01
C LYS A 77 -4.99 -10.01 3.29
N GLU A 78 -4.52 -11.12 2.72
CA GLU A 78 -3.15 -11.60 2.94
C GLU A 78 -2.09 -10.58 2.50
N VAL A 79 -2.32 -9.90 1.38
CA VAL A 79 -1.41 -8.84 0.90
C VAL A 79 -1.32 -7.70 1.92
N ALA A 80 -2.47 -7.25 2.44
CA ALA A 80 -2.51 -6.18 3.43
C ALA A 80 -1.85 -6.62 4.75
N ASP A 81 -2.11 -7.85 5.21
CA ASP A 81 -1.50 -8.41 6.42
C ASP A 81 0.04 -8.47 6.30
N ARG A 82 0.57 -8.87 5.12
CA ARG A 82 2.01 -8.91 4.85
C ARG A 82 2.66 -7.54 4.91
N TRP A 83 2.06 -6.53 4.27
CA TRP A 83 2.55 -5.16 4.34
C TRP A 83 2.48 -4.60 5.76
N TYR A 84 1.43 -4.93 6.51
CA TYR A 84 1.28 -4.48 7.90
C TYR A 84 2.29 -5.13 8.84
N ASN A 85 2.66 -6.39 8.62
CA ASN A 85 3.59 -7.13 9.49
C ASN A 85 4.98 -6.49 9.62
N GLU A 86 5.35 -5.57 8.73
CA GLU A 86 6.55 -4.75 8.87
C GLU A 86 6.55 -3.87 10.14
N ILE A 87 5.39 -3.66 10.78
CA ILE A 87 5.26 -3.02 12.09
C ILE A 87 6.21 -3.65 13.14
N LYS A 88 6.48 -4.95 13.04
CA LYS A 88 7.38 -5.68 13.94
C LYS A 88 8.82 -5.17 13.89
N SER A 89 9.20 -4.52 12.79
CA SER A 89 10.51 -3.93 12.58
C SER A 89 10.50 -2.40 12.72
N TYR A 90 9.34 -1.79 12.99
CA TYR A 90 9.20 -0.34 13.08
C TYR A 90 9.50 0.16 14.49
N ASN A 91 10.46 1.07 14.62
CA ASN A 91 10.78 1.72 15.88
C ASN A 91 9.94 2.99 16.07
N PHE A 92 8.88 2.91 16.87
CA PHE A 92 8.02 4.06 17.20
C PHE A 92 8.75 5.17 17.97
N GLN A 93 9.84 4.86 18.67
CA GLN A 93 10.64 5.85 19.39
C GLN A 93 11.57 6.63 18.46
N GLN A 94 11.83 6.10 17.26
CA GLN A 94 12.63 6.75 16.22
C GLN A 94 11.82 6.79 14.92
N PRO A 95 10.77 7.64 14.87
CA PRO A 95 9.88 7.69 13.73
C PRO A 95 10.63 8.16 12.48
N GLY A 96 10.43 7.46 11.37
CA GLY A 96 11.11 7.77 10.12
C GLY A 96 11.01 6.65 9.09
N PHE A 97 11.60 6.89 7.92
CA PHE A 97 11.74 5.84 6.92
C PHE A 97 12.88 4.90 7.31
N THR A 98 12.59 3.62 7.41
CA THR A 98 13.59 2.56 7.52
C THR A 98 13.34 1.52 6.44
N SER A 99 14.41 0.96 5.89
CA SER A 99 14.28 -0.13 4.91
C SER A 99 13.50 -1.28 5.56
N GLY A 100 12.48 -1.79 4.84
CA GLY A 100 11.61 -2.85 5.35
C GLY A 100 10.46 -2.41 6.26
N THR A 101 10.21 -1.11 6.43
CA THR A 101 8.98 -0.59 7.09
C THR A 101 8.14 0.33 6.21
N GLY A 102 8.56 0.50 4.96
CA GLY A 102 7.92 1.38 4.00
C GLY A 102 6.49 0.96 3.65
N HIS A 103 6.20 -0.33 3.60
CA HIS A 103 4.85 -0.77 3.29
C HIS A 103 3.89 -0.50 4.44
N PHE A 104 4.29 -0.82 5.68
CA PHE A 104 3.50 -0.54 6.88
C PHE A 104 3.19 0.94 6.99
N THR A 105 4.21 1.79 6.95
CA THR A 105 4.06 3.25 7.09
C THR A 105 3.18 3.86 6.01
N ALA A 106 3.22 3.35 4.77
CA ALA A 106 2.33 3.78 3.70
C ALA A 106 0.85 3.42 3.98
N MET A 107 0.58 2.26 4.58
CA MET A 107 -0.78 1.84 4.93
C MET A 107 -1.42 2.73 5.99
N VAL A 108 -0.65 3.11 7.02
CA VAL A 108 -1.15 3.86 8.18
C VAL A 108 -0.88 5.36 8.11
N TRP A 109 -0.41 5.87 6.97
CA TRP A 109 -0.12 7.30 6.82
C TRP A 109 -1.37 8.16 7.05
N LYS A 110 -1.35 9.05 8.05
CA LYS A 110 -2.49 9.85 8.51
C LYS A 110 -3.10 10.71 7.40
N ASN A 111 -2.25 11.28 6.56
CA ASN A 111 -2.66 12.20 5.51
C ASN A 111 -3.07 11.55 4.20
N THR A 112 -2.80 10.25 4.02
CA THR A 112 -3.34 9.51 2.88
C THR A 112 -4.85 9.34 3.06
N LYS A 113 -5.63 9.63 2.01
CA LYS A 113 -7.11 9.63 2.05
C LYS A 113 -7.73 8.64 1.10
N LYS A 114 -7.05 8.35 -0.01
CA LYS A 114 -7.53 7.47 -1.08
C LYS A 114 -6.49 6.41 -1.36
N MET A 115 -6.98 5.23 -1.73
CA MET A 115 -6.14 4.18 -2.27
C MET A 115 -6.73 3.60 -3.55
N GLY A 116 -5.88 2.96 -4.33
CA GLY A 116 -6.32 2.00 -5.33
C GLY A 116 -5.40 0.79 -5.35
N VAL A 117 -5.92 -0.35 -5.78
CA VAL A 117 -5.16 -1.59 -5.84
C VAL A 117 -5.48 -2.32 -7.14
N GLY A 118 -4.48 -3.02 -7.66
CA GLY A 118 -4.57 -3.87 -8.83
C GLY A 118 -3.74 -5.13 -8.65
N LYS A 119 -4.18 -6.22 -9.28
CA LYS A 119 -3.51 -7.52 -9.26
C LYS A 119 -3.48 -8.11 -10.65
N ALA A 120 -2.34 -8.66 -11.04
CA ALA A 120 -2.19 -9.44 -12.26
C ALA A 120 -1.50 -10.77 -11.96
N SER A 121 -1.91 -11.80 -12.68
CA SER A 121 -1.26 -13.10 -12.67
C SER A 121 -0.33 -13.21 -13.87
N ALA A 122 0.83 -13.79 -13.63
CA ALA A 122 1.80 -14.18 -14.63
C ALA A 122 1.48 -15.58 -15.18
N SER A 123 2.10 -15.96 -16.30
CA SER A 123 1.88 -17.28 -16.93
C SER A 123 2.41 -18.46 -16.11
N ASP A 124 3.29 -18.20 -15.15
CA ASP A 124 3.80 -19.20 -14.20
C ASP A 124 2.90 -19.39 -12.97
N GLY A 125 1.74 -18.73 -12.92
CA GLY A 125 0.81 -18.76 -11.78
C GLY A 125 1.15 -17.80 -10.65
N SER A 126 2.29 -17.10 -10.72
CA SER A 126 2.64 -16.07 -9.74
C SER A 126 1.72 -14.85 -9.88
N SER A 127 1.57 -14.08 -8.79
CA SER A 127 0.77 -12.86 -8.79
C SER A 127 1.57 -11.64 -8.34
N PHE A 128 1.31 -10.53 -9.01
CA PHE A 128 1.88 -9.21 -8.74
C PHE A 128 0.75 -8.29 -8.30
N VAL A 129 0.94 -7.62 -7.17
CA VAL A 129 -0.04 -6.69 -6.61
C VAL A 129 0.61 -5.32 -6.45
N VAL A 130 -0.14 -4.30 -6.82
CA VAL A 130 0.26 -2.89 -6.71
C VAL A 130 -0.82 -2.18 -5.93
N ALA A 131 -0.46 -1.45 -4.88
CA ALA A 131 -1.32 -0.45 -4.26
C ALA A 131 -0.78 0.96 -4.52
N ARG A 132 -1.68 1.91 -4.71
CA ARG A 132 -1.41 3.34 -4.90
C ARG A 132 -2.11 4.14 -3.82
N TYR A 133 -1.41 5.09 -3.22
CA TYR A 133 -1.87 5.88 -2.08
C TYR A 133 -1.86 7.37 -2.41
N PHE A 134 -2.96 8.08 -2.18
CA PHE A 134 -3.07 9.51 -2.44
C PHE A 134 -3.72 10.29 -1.28
N PRO A 135 -3.14 11.43 -0.85
CA PRO A 135 -1.78 11.89 -1.15
C PRO A 135 -0.71 10.86 -0.74
N ALA A 136 0.47 10.91 -1.38
CA ALA A 136 1.58 10.04 -1.02
C ALA A 136 1.99 10.25 0.45
N GLY A 137 2.12 9.14 1.18
CA GLY A 137 2.88 9.08 2.42
C GLY A 137 4.36 8.84 2.18
N ASN A 138 5.12 8.67 3.26
CA ASN A 138 6.56 8.32 3.24
C ASN A 138 7.43 9.26 2.40
N ARG A 139 6.99 10.51 2.21
CA ARG A 139 7.80 11.55 1.61
C ARG A 139 8.39 12.39 2.73
N ILE A 140 9.71 12.36 2.88
CA ILE A 140 10.43 13.32 3.71
C ILE A 140 10.19 14.69 3.07
N ARG A 141 9.36 15.54 3.68
CA ARG A 141 9.34 16.95 3.31
C ARG A 141 10.48 17.63 4.07
N PRO A 142 11.33 18.44 3.41
CA PRO A 142 12.35 19.25 4.09
C PRO A 142 11.76 20.46 4.85
N GLU A 143 10.46 20.45 5.16
CA GLU A 143 9.78 21.55 5.86
C GLU A 143 10.06 21.47 7.37
N PRO A 144 10.71 22.47 8.00
CA PRO A 144 10.96 22.49 9.43
C PRO A 144 9.64 22.41 10.21
N GLY A 145 9.49 21.39 11.07
CA GLY A 145 8.38 21.29 12.04
C GLY A 145 7.16 20.43 11.64
N THR A 146 7.09 19.89 10.41
CA THR A 146 5.93 19.04 9.99
C THR A 146 6.14 17.54 10.14
N ASN A 147 7.35 17.08 10.45
CA ASN A 147 7.61 15.64 10.60
C ASN A 147 6.86 15.00 11.79
N MET A 148 6.54 15.74 12.85
CA MET A 148 5.87 15.15 14.03
C MET A 148 4.37 14.89 13.81
N ASP A 149 3.67 15.71 13.02
CA ASP A 149 2.22 15.58 12.79
C ASP A 149 1.84 14.56 11.71
N LEU A 150 2.78 14.25 10.80
CA LEU A 150 2.58 13.29 9.72
C LEU A 150 2.71 11.83 10.18
N PHE A 151 3.53 11.62 11.22
CA PHE A 151 3.91 10.31 11.76
C PHE A 151 3.22 9.95 13.08
N GLN A 152 2.11 10.60 13.43
CA GLN A 152 1.31 10.24 14.61
C GLN A 152 0.58 8.91 14.36
N ILE A 153 1.36 7.85 14.20
CA ILE A 153 1.01 6.45 14.28
C ILE A 153 1.10 6.19 15.78
N LEU A 154 -0.04 6.20 16.47
CA LEU A 154 -0.07 5.89 17.89
C LEU A 154 0.46 4.46 18.08
N SER A 155 1.26 4.21 19.12
CA SER A 155 1.53 2.84 19.54
C SER A 155 0.19 2.14 19.75
N ILE A 156 0.08 0.91 19.27
CA ILE A 156 -0.96 0.03 19.77
C ILE A 156 -0.44 -0.36 21.15
N ASP A 157 -0.91 0.35 22.18
CA ASP A 157 -0.65 -0.07 23.56
C ASP A 157 -1.37 -1.42 23.75
N ASP A 158 -0.60 -2.45 24.11
CA ASP A 158 -1.10 -3.82 24.39
C ASP A 158 -2.07 -3.85 25.57
#